data_AF-A0A941ADK1-F1
#
_entry.id   AF-A0A941ADK1-F1
#
_cell.length_a   1.000
_cell.length_b   1.000
_cell.length_c   1.000
_cell.angle_alpha   90.00
_cell.angle_beta   90.00
_cell.angle_gamma   90.00
#
_symmetry.space_group_name_H-M   'P 1'
#
loop_
_entity.id
_entity.type
_entity.pdbx_description
1 polymer ?
#
loop_
_entity_poly.entity_id
_entity_poly.type
_entity_poly.pdbx_seq_one_letter_code
_entity_poly.pdbx_strand_id
1 'polypeptide(L)'
;MKLNFYLVGSALVAALGGLLFGFDTAVISGTTEWLKSEFKLTDFGLGFTVASALIGTIIGSIVVGKPSDSIGRRGILFVLAVFYFISAIGCALAWNWFAFMFFRFLGGLAVGGASVVSPMYIAEISPAA
;
A
#
# COMPACT_ATOMS: atom_id res chain seq x y z
N MET A 1 10.77 14.57 26.29
CA MET A 1 9.55 15.10 25.64
C MET A 1 8.33 14.45 26.29
N LYS A 2 7.29 15.19 26.71
CA LYS A 2 6.08 14.55 27.29
C LYS A 2 5.26 13.91 26.16
N LEU A 3 4.77 12.69 26.38
CA LEU A 3 3.81 12.03 25.48
C LEU A 3 2.59 12.95 25.31
N ASN A 4 2.39 13.45 24.09
CA ASN A 4 1.26 14.28 23.72
C ASN A 4 0.32 13.45 22.83
N PHE A 5 -0.98 13.73 22.92
CA PHE A 5 -2.01 13.07 22.11
C PHE A 5 -1.71 13.14 20.61
N TYR A 6 -1.17 14.27 20.12
CA TYR A 6 -0.77 14.43 18.72
C TYR A 6 0.36 13.48 18.29
N LEU A 7 1.29 13.17 19.19
CA LEU A 7 2.41 12.27 18.92
C LEU A 7 1.94 10.82 18.81
N VAL A 8 1.09 10.41 19.76
CA VAL A 8 0.46 9.08 19.75
C VAL A 8 -0.45 8.91 18.52
N GLY A 9 -1.25 9.94 18.20
CA GLY A 9 -2.09 9.92 17.01
C GLY A 9 -1.29 9.80 15.71
N SER A 10 -0.18 10.55 15.59
CA SER A 10 0.69 10.48 14.41
C SER A 10 1.39 9.12 14.28
N ALA A 11 1.83 8.55 15.40
CA ALA A 11 2.43 7.21 15.42
C ALA A 11 1.42 6.10 15.06
N LEU A 12 0.19 6.19 15.57
CA LEU A 12 -0.89 5.25 15.23
C LEU A 12 -1.22 5.31 13.74
N VAL A 13 -1.41 6.51 13.19
CA VAL A 13 -1.71 6.68 11.76
C VAL A 13 -0.56 6.15 10.89
N ALA A 14 0.69 6.40 11.28
CA ALA A 14 1.85 5.85 10.57
C ALA A 14 1.91 4.32 10.66
N ALA A 15 1.60 3.73 11.82
CA ALA A 15 1.57 2.28 12.00
C ALA A 15 0.52 1.58 11.12
N LEU A 16 -0.56 2.27 10.73
CA LEU A 16 -1.54 1.75 9.78
C LEU A 16 -0.91 1.42 8.41
N GLY A 17 0.20 2.07 8.02
CA GLY A 17 0.90 1.73 6.78
C GLY A 17 1.36 0.26 6.74
N GLY A 18 1.87 -0.27 7.86
CA GLY A 18 2.22 -1.68 7.98
C GLY A 18 0.99 -2.60 8.02
N LEU A 19 -0.08 -2.17 8.68
CA LEU A 19 -1.36 -2.89 8.71
C LEU A 19 -1.95 -3.05 7.29
N LEU A 20 -1.89 -2.00 6.48
CA LEU A 20 -2.41 -2.00 5.11
C LEU A 20 -1.70 -3.04 4.22
N PHE A 21 -0.40 -3.29 4.43
CA PHE A 21 0.32 -4.35 3.71
C PHE A 21 -0.22 -5.74 4.01
N GLY A 22 -0.41 -6.05 5.30
CA GLY A 22 -1.01 -7.32 5.72
C GLY A 22 -2.45 -7.45 5.24
N PHE A 23 -3.22 -6.35 5.31
CA PHE A 23 -4.61 -6.30 4.88
C PHE A 23 -4.78 -6.56 3.37
N ASP A 24 -4.00 -5.91 2.49
CA ASP A 24 -4.11 -6.16 1.03
C ASP A 24 -3.85 -7.64 0.68
N THR A 25 -2.86 -8.23 1.34
CA THR A 25 -2.50 -9.64 1.15
C THR A 25 -3.63 -10.57 1.61
N ALA A 26 -4.22 -10.29 2.77
CA ALA A 26 -5.31 -11.09 3.33
C ALA A 26 -6.59 -11.02 2.48
N VAL A 27 -6.97 -9.82 2.04
CA VAL A 27 -8.18 -9.61 1.20
C VAL A 27 -8.09 -10.44 -0.07
N ILE A 28 -6.94 -10.39 -0.76
CA ILE A 28 -6.78 -11.09 -2.04
C ILE A 28 -6.79 -12.60 -1.88
N SER A 29 -6.15 -13.12 -0.84
CA SER A 29 -6.21 -14.53 -0.50
C SER A 29 -7.66 -14.99 -0.30
N GLY A 30 -8.48 -14.16 0.34
CA GLY A 30 -9.91 -14.44 0.58
C GLY A 30 -10.79 -14.34 -0.67
N THR A 31 -10.36 -13.64 -1.72
CA THR A 31 -11.16 -13.42 -2.94
C THR A 31 -10.70 -14.24 -4.15
N THR A 32 -9.68 -15.10 -4.02
CA THR A 32 -9.06 -15.81 -5.16
C THR A 32 -10.06 -16.61 -6.01
N GLU A 33 -10.95 -17.39 -5.37
CA GLU A 33 -11.97 -18.17 -6.08
C GLU A 33 -12.98 -17.28 -6.83
N TRP A 34 -13.44 -16.20 -6.19
CA TRP A 34 -14.34 -15.21 -6.79
C TRP A 34 -13.69 -14.48 -7.97
N LEU A 35 -12.41 -14.11 -7.86
CA LEU A 35 -11.67 -13.51 -8.96
C LEU A 35 -11.56 -14.47 -10.16
N LYS A 36 -11.33 -15.75 -9.88
CA LYS A 36 -11.17 -16.77 -10.91
C LYS A 36 -12.46 -16.99 -11.69
N SER A 37 -13.61 -16.99 -11.02
CA SER A 37 -14.92 -17.14 -11.67
C SER A 37 -15.35 -15.86 -12.42
N GLU A 38 -15.19 -14.67 -11.80
CA GLU A 38 -15.62 -13.39 -12.38
C GLU A 38 -14.85 -13.06 -13.67
N PHE A 39 -13.52 -13.13 -13.61
CA PHE A 39 -12.66 -12.82 -14.76
C PHE A 39 -12.34 -14.03 -15.64
N LYS A 40 -12.90 -15.21 -15.35
CA LYS A 40 -12.67 -16.48 -16.05
C LYS A 40 -11.16 -16.79 -16.23
N LEU A 41 -10.42 -16.67 -15.13
CA LEU A 41 -8.95 -16.74 -15.15
C LEU A 41 -8.44 -18.19 -15.17
N THR A 42 -7.35 -18.40 -15.91
CA THR A 42 -6.50 -19.59 -15.75
C THR A 42 -5.69 -19.48 -14.45
N ASP A 43 -5.11 -20.59 -13.98
CA ASP A 43 -4.25 -20.57 -12.78
C ASP A 43 -3.07 -19.61 -12.92
N PHE A 44 -2.53 -19.50 -14.14
CA PHE A 44 -1.50 -18.51 -14.46
C PHE A 44 -2.02 -17.08 -14.36
N GLY A 45 -3.21 -16.79 -14.90
CA GLY A 45 -3.83 -15.46 -14.82
C GLY A 45 -4.11 -15.04 -13.37
N LEU A 46 -4.61 -15.96 -12.54
CA LEU A 46 -4.79 -15.71 -11.11
C LEU A 46 -3.45 -15.43 -10.42
N GLY A 47 -2.43 -16.27 -10.65
CA GLY A 47 -1.10 -16.07 -10.10
C GLY A 47 -0.49 -14.73 -10.49
N PHE A 48 -0.63 -14.34 -11.76
CA PHE A 48 -0.15 -13.04 -12.25
C PHE A 48 -0.93 -11.87 -11.62
N THR A 49 -2.22 -12.04 -11.36
CA THR A 49 -3.04 -11.03 -10.66
C THR A 49 -2.55 -10.79 -9.24
N VAL A 50 -2.24 -11.86 -8.51
CA VAL A 50 -1.66 -11.75 -7.15
C VAL A 50 -0.27 -11.13 -7.21
N ALA A 51 0.57 -11.58 -8.15
CA ALA A 51 1.94 -11.09 -8.33
C ALA A 51 2.01 -9.61 -8.74
N SER A 52 1.03 -9.09 -9.48
CA SER A 52 1.02 -7.70 -9.97
C SER A 52 1.17 -6.68 -8.83
N ALA A 53 0.49 -6.89 -7.70
CA ALA A 53 0.62 -6.02 -6.53
C ALA A 53 2.00 -6.17 -5.87
N LEU A 54 2.55 -7.39 -5.78
CA LEU A 54 3.88 -7.63 -5.23
C LEU A 54 4.98 -6.95 -6.06
N ILE A 55 4.87 -6.99 -7.39
CA ILE A 55 5.77 -6.27 -8.29
C ILE A 55 5.65 -4.76 -8.04
N GLY A 56 4.43 -4.24 -7.88
CA GLY A 56 4.19 -2.86 -7.45
C GLY A 56 4.89 -2.55 -6.13
N THR A 57 4.79 -3.40 -5.12
CA THR A 57 5.45 -3.22 -3.82
C THR A 57 6.97 -3.13 -3.95
N ILE A 58 7.59 -3.99 -4.76
CA ILE A 58 9.03 -3.96 -4.99
C ILE A 58 9.44 -2.62 -5.60
N ILE A 59 8.75 -2.18 -6.66
CA ILE A 59 9.06 -0.91 -7.32
C ILE A 59 8.80 0.27 -6.38
N GLY A 60 7.69 0.24 -5.63
CA GLY A 60 7.29 1.28 -4.70
C GLY A 60 8.33 1.47 -3.59
N SER A 61 8.81 0.38 -3.00
CA SER A 61 9.81 0.43 -1.93
C SER A 61 11.17 0.97 -2.41
N ILE A 62 11.57 0.69 -3.65
CA ILE A 62 12.81 1.22 -4.24
C ILE A 62 12.67 2.71 -4.58
N VAL A 63 11.53 3.11 -5.16
CA VAL A 63 11.36 4.45 -5.72
C VAL A 63 11.01 5.48 -4.65
N VAL A 64 10.37 5.10 -3.54
CA VAL A 64 9.87 6.04 -2.52
C VAL A 64 10.96 6.82 -1.78
N GLY A 65 12.21 6.36 -1.78
CA GLY A 65 13.31 6.99 -1.05
C GLY A 65 13.55 8.46 -1.43
N LYS A 66 13.87 8.72 -2.71
CA LYS A 66 14.14 10.09 -3.20
C LYS A 66 12.95 11.06 -3.00
N PRO A 67 11.70 10.68 -3.32
CA PRO A 67 10.52 11.50 -3.01
C PRO A 67 10.35 11.77 -1.51
N SER A 68 10.63 10.79 -0.65
CA SER A 68 10.53 10.93 0.80
C SER A 68 11.52 11.95 1.37
N ASP A 69 12.69 12.10 0.75
CA ASP A 69 13.67 13.11 1.15
C ASP A 69 13.32 14.52 0.67
N SER A 70 12.68 14.65 -0.50
CA SER A 70 12.32 15.95 -1.08
C SER A 70 11.01 16.53 -0.52
N ILE A 71 9.95 15.71 -0.48
CA ILE A 71 8.59 16.12 -0.07
C ILE A 71 8.42 16.03 1.46
N GLY A 72 9.32 15.31 2.13
CA GLY A 72 9.23 14.98 3.54
C GLY A 72 8.31 13.78 3.82
N ARG A 73 8.54 13.12 4.96
CA ARG A 73 7.96 11.82 5.31
C ARG A 73 6.43 11.87 5.44
N ARG A 74 5.91 12.90 6.12
CA ARG A 74 4.45 13.11 6.25
C ARG A 74 3.79 13.36 4.90
N GLY A 75 4.42 14.15 4.03
CA GLY A 75 3.88 14.49 2.71
C GLY A 75 3.81 13.26 1.81
N ILE A 76 4.88 12.47 1.75
CA ILE A 76 4.89 11.24 0.94
C ILE A 76 3.91 10.20 1.48
N LEU A 77 3.75 10.05 2.81
CA LEU A 77 2.74 9.15 3.39
C LEU A 77 1.32 9.54 2.96
N PHE A 78 1.02 10.84 2.87
CA PHE A 78 -0.27 11.31 2.35
C PHE A 78 -0.46 10.98 0.87
N VAL A 79 0.57 11.19 0.03
CA VAL A 79 0.52 10.82 -1.40
C VAL A 79 0.29 9.32 -1.59
N LEU A 80 0.99 8.48 -0.83
CA LEU A 80 0.82 7.04 -0.86
C LEU A 80 -0.60 6.64 -0.42
N ALA A 81 -1.15 7.28 0.62
CA ALA A 81 -2.53 7.06 1.04
C ALA A 81 -3.53 7.39 -0.07
N VAL A 82 -3.31 8.49 -0.82
CA VAL A 82 -4.14 8.84 -1.98
C VAL A 82 -4.03 7.79 -3.09
N PHE A 83 -2.82 7.31 -3.40
CA PHE A 83 -2.65 6.25 -4.40
C PHE A 83 -3.32 4.94 -3.98
N TYR A 84 -3.22 4.57 -2.71
CA TYR A 84 -3.90 3.40 -2.18
C TYR A 84 -5.43 3.55 -2.25
N PHE A 85 -5.96 4.73 -1.93
CA PHE A 85 -7.39 5.03 -2.03
C PHE A 85 -7.90 4.93 -3.47
N ILE A 86 -7.18 5.52 -4.43
CA ILE A 86 -7.51 5.43 -5.86
C ILE A 86 -7.46 3.96 -6.32
N SER A 87 -6.45 3.22 -5.90
CA SER A 87 -6.33 1.78 -6.17
C SER A 87 -7.54 1.00 -5.63
N ALA A 88 -7.94 1.25 -4.38
CA ALA A 88 -9.07 0.55 -3.76
C ALA A 88 -10.39 0.80 -4.51
N ILE A 89 -10.67 2.05 -4.87
CA ILE A 89 -11.85 2.41 -5.68
C ILE A 89 -11.76 1.78 -7.08
N GLY A 90 -10.58 1.87 -7.70
CA GLY A 90 -10.36 1.31 -9.03
C GLY A 90 -10.52 -0.21 -9.08
N CYS A 91 -10.06 -0.93 -8.05
CA CYS A 91 -10.29 -2.36 -7.90
C CYS A 91 -11.79 -2.69 -7.69
N ALA A 92 -12.52 -1.87 -6.93
CA ALA A 92 -13.95 -2.07 -6.69
C ALA A 92 -14.80 -1.80 -7.95
N LEU A 93 -14.38 -0.87 -8.81
CA LEU A 93 -15.08 -0.47 -10.03
C LEU A 93 -14.44 -1.03 -11.31
N ALA A 94 -13.59 -2.05 -11.18
CA ALA A 94 -12.84 -2.59 -12.32
C ALA A 94 -13.79 -3.22 -13.35
N TRP A 95 -13.73 -2.73 -14.59
CA TRP A 95 -14.57 -3.20 -15.70
C TRP A 95 -13.98 -4.40 -16.45
N ASN A 96 -12.70 -4.68 -16.27
CA ASN A 96 -12.04 -5.86 -16.83
C ASN A 96 -10.80 -6.25 -16.02
N TRP A 97 -10.24 -7.42 -16.34
CA TRP A 97 -9.08 -7.97 -15.65
C TRP A 97 -7.84 -7.07 -15.71
N PHE A 98 -7.58 -6.42 -16.85
CA PHE A 98 -6.42 -5.54 -17.01
C PHE A 98 -6.53 -4.27 -16.16
N ALA A 99 -7.72 -3.68 -16.07
CA ALA A 99 -7.99 -2.54 -15.20
C ALA A 99 -7.79 -2.94 -13.73
N PHE A 100 -8.33 -4.09 -13.32
CA PHE A 100 -8.12 -4.63 -11.98
C PHE A 100 -6.63 -4.82 -11.66
N MET A 101 -5.85 -5.43 -12.56
CA MET A 101 -4.40 -5.59 -12.41
C MET A 101 -3.66 -4.26 -12.31
N PHE A 102 -4.02 -3.28 -13.13
CA PHE A 102 -3.40 -1.95 -13.08
C PHE A 102 -3.63 -1.26 -11.74
N PHE A 103 -4.86 -1.28 -11.23
CA PHE A 103 -5.15 -0.73 -9.91
C PHE A 103 -4.44 -1.49 -8.81
N ARG A 104 -4.38 -2.84 -8.87
CA ARG A 104 -3.57 -3.64 -7.93
C ARG A 104 -2.09 -3.28 -7.95
N PHE A 105 -1.51 -3.06 -9.13
CA PHE A 105 -0.13 -2.60 -9.25
C PHE A 105 0.07 -1.23 -8.59
N LEU A 106 -0.86 -0.30 -8.82
CA LEU A 106 -0.85 1.03 -8.18
C LEU A 106 -0.98 0.94 -6.66
N GLY A 107 -1.85 0.07 -6.16
CA GLY A 107 -1.97 -0.24 -4.73
C GLY A 107 -0.68 -0.82 -4.17
N GLY A 108 -0.05 -1.74 -4.89
CA GLY A 108 1.27 -2.29 -4.56
C GLY A 108 2.33 -1.20 -4.41
N LEU A 109 2.42 -0.26 -5.37
CA LEU A 109 3.35 0.88 -5.28
C LEU A 109 3.13 1.70 -4.01
N ALA A 110 1.86 1.97 -3.68
CA ALA A 110 1.50 2.74 -2.50
C ALA A 110 1.89 2.03 -1.20
N VAL A 111 1.53 0.74 -1.08
CA VAL A 111 1.80 -0.05 0.12
C VAL A 111 3.29 -0.33 0.29
N GLY A 112 4.01 -0.65 -0.80
CA GLY A 112 5.46 -0.83 -0.77
C GLY A 112 6.21 0.45 -0.41
N GLY A 113 5.72 1.61 -0.84
CA GLY A 113 6.27 2.88 -0.37
C GLY A 113 5.97 3.12 1.12
N ALA A 114 4.75 2.82 1.55
CA ALA A 114 4.30 3.06 2.92
C ALA A 114 5.05 2.17 3.93
N SER A 115 5.39 0.94 3.56
CA SER A 115 6.13 0.01 4.44
C SER A 115 7.55 0.49 4.75
N VAL A 116 8.16 1.28 3.86
CA VAL A 116 9.48 1.87 4.07
C VAL A 116 9.38 3.20 4.83
N VAL A 117 8.45 4.08 4.44
CA VAL A 117 8.36 5.43 5.03
C VAL A 117 7.75 5.43 6.43
N SER A 118 6.77 4.56 6.70
CA SER A 118 6.08 4.52 7.99
C SER A 118 7.03 4.31 9.18
N PRO A 119 7.92 3.28 9.20
CA PRO A 119 8.85 3.11 10.31
C PRO A 119 9.88 4.25 10.40
N MET A 120 10.31 4.82 9.27
CA MET A 120 11.21 6.00 9.29
C MET A 120 10.53 7.21 9.94
N TYR A 121 9.28 7.49 9.55
CA TYR A 121 8.52 8.59 10.13
C TYR A 121 8.30 8.40 11.63
N ILE A 122 7.95 7.19 12.07
CA ILE A 122 7.81 6.86 13.49
C ILE A 122 9.13 7.10 14.24
N ALA A 123 10.26 6.67 13.68
CA ALA A 123 11.57 6.89 14.27
C ALA A 123 11.90 8.39 14.40
N GLU A 124 11.55 9.21 13.41
CA GLU A 124 11.82 10.65 13.41
C GLU A 124 10.95 11.46 14.38
N ILE A 125 9.70 11.04 14.59
CA ILE A 125 8.81 11.70 15.56
C ILE A 125 9.01 11.18 16.99
N SER A 126 9.76 10.10 17.18
CA SER A 126 9.95 9.49 18.50
C SER A 126 10.84 10.38 19.38
N PRO A 127 10.51 10.55 20.68
CA PRO A 127 11.36 11.30 21.60
C PRO A 127 12.76 10.66 21.68
N ALA A 128 13.81 11.48 21.56
CA ALA A 128 15.16 11.05 21.92
C ALA A 128 15.18 10.64 23.40
N ALA A 129 15.78 9.49 23.68
CA ALA A 129 15.97 8.97 25.04
C ALA A 129 16.83 9.90 25.89
#